data_AF-A0A8J8BQ95-F1
#
_entry.id   AF-A0A8J8BQ95-F1
#
_cell.length_a   1.000
_cell.length_b   1.000
_cell.length_c   1.000
_cell.angle_alpha   90.00
_cell.angle_beta   90.00
_cell.angle_gamma   90.00
#
_symmetry.space_group_name_H-M   'P 1'
#
loop_
_entity.id
_entity.type
_entity.pdbx_description
1 polymer ?
#
loop_
_entity_poly.entity_id
_entity_poly.type
_entity_poly.pdbx_seq_one_letter_code
_entity_poly.pdbx_strand_id
1 'polypeptide(L)'
;AIKLRDNEFGRGYRKALLGMRIALFEKNVDSLIYKTLKGGMLVKDRREIQNEFRNRRNTPFASEYEKGFYAAWKDVLRLVDTNLKAD
;
A
#
# COMPACT_ATOMS: atom_id res chain seq x y z
N ALA A 1 19.47 -1.69 -0.76
CA ALA A 1 18.43 -1.03 0.07
C ALA A 1 17.83 0.12 -0.72
N ILE A 2 16.49 0.20 -0.83
CA ILE A 2 15.83 1.38 -1.41
C ILE A 2 16.14 2.58 -0.50
N LYS A 3 16.96 3.52 -0.96
CA LYS A 3 17.25 4.76 -0.20
C LYS A 3 16.05 5.70 -0.35
N LEU A 4 15.06 5.54 0.53
CA LEU A 4 14.01 6.54 0.71
C LEU A 4 14.65 7.79 1.30
N ARG A 5 14.60 8.90 0.55
CA ARG A 5 15.06 10.22 1.01
C ARG A 5 14.35 10.59 2.32
N ASP A 6 15.03 11.29 3.22
CA ASP A 6 14.40 11.83 4.44
C ASP A 6 13.69 13.15 4.13
N ASN A 7 12.69 13.07 3.26
CA ASN A 7 11.80 14.16 2.89
C ASN A 7 10.35 13.76 3.18
N GLU A 8 9.40 14.69 3.04
CA GLU A 8 7.99 14.45 3.33
C GLU A 8 7.44 13.21 2.61
N PHE A 9 7.80 13.02 1.34
CA PHE A 9 7.49 11.81 0.59
C PHE A 9 8.01 10.54 1.28
N GLY A 10 9.30 10.51 1.62
CA GLY A 10 9.89 9.36 2.30
C GLY A 10 9.28 9.07 3.66
N ARG A 11 8.87 10.11 4.41
CA ARG A 11 8.17 9.98 5.69
C ARG A 11 6.81 9.32 5.51
N GLY A 12 6.00 9.79 4.56
CA GLY A 12 4.70 9.19 4.24
C GLY A 12 4.83 7.74 3.78
N TYR A 13 5.82 7.46 2.92
CA TYR A 13 6.11 6.10 2.46
C TYR A 13 6.45 5.16 3.61
N ARG A 14 7.35 5.57 4.51
CA ARG A 14 7.73 4.78 5.70
C ARG A 14 6.55 4.60 6.65
N LYS A 15 5.69 5.61 6.83
CA LYS A 15 4.49 5.49 7.66
C LYS A 15 3.55 4.41 7.14
N ALA A 16 3.29 4.38 5.84
CA ALA A 16 2.44 3.35 5.22
C ALA A 16 3.02 1.95 5.46
N LEU A 17 4.32 1.75 5.20
CA LEU A 17 4.98 0.47 5.45
C LEU A 17 4.91 0.04 6.91
N LEU A 18 5.12 0.98 7.84
CA LEU A 18 5.02 0.69 9.28
C LEU A 18 3.59 0.26 9.65
N GLY A 19 2.57 0.94 9.14
CA GLY A 19 1.17 0.57 9.37
C GLY A 19 0.83 -0.82 8.83
N MET A 20 1.29 -1.13 7.62
CA MET A 20 1.14 -2.48 7.05
C MET A 20 1.84 -3.53 7.90
N ARG A 21 3.08 -3.26 8.34
CA ARG A 21 3.84 -4.15 9.21
C ARG A 21 3.07 -4.43 10.49
N ILE A 22 2.63 -3.39 11.19
CA ILE A 22 1.87 -3.53 12.45
C ILE A 22 0.63 -4.39 12.22
N ALA A 23 -0.16 -4.08 11.19
CA ALA A 23 -1.36 -4.85 10.86
C ALA A 23 -1.10 -6.34 10.62
N LEU A 24 0.03 -6.68 9.98
CA LEU A 24 0.43 -8.07 9.76
C LEU A 24 0.91 -8.76 11.05
N PHE A 25 1.74 -8.09 11.84
CA PHE A 25 2.26 -8.63 13.10
C PHE A 25 1.15 -8.86 14.13
N GLU A 26 0.19 -7.93 14.21
CA GLU A 26 -0.97 -8.03 15.09
C GLU A 26 -2.07 -8.96 14.54
N LYS A 27 -1.86 -9.54 13.36
CA LYS A 27 -2.85 -10.37 12.66
C LYS A 27 -4.20 -9.68 12.56
N ASN A 28 -4.20 -8.37 12.28
CA ASN A 28 -5.41 -7.59 12.11
C ASN A 28 -6.14 -8.09 10.84
N VAL A 29 -7.10 -9.00 11.05
CA VAL A 29 -7.85 -9.68 9.99
C VAL A 29 -8.68 -8.71 9.17
N ASP A 30 -8.99 -7.54 9.71
CA ASP A 30 -9.75 -6.51 9.03
C ASP A 30 -8.92 -5.60 8.14
N SER A 31 -7.60 -5.57 8.36
CA SER A 31 -6.70 -4.74 7.59
C SER A 31 -6.62 -5.16 6.12
N LEU A 32 -6.48 -4.16 5.25
CA LEU A 32 -6.38 -4.36 3.81
C LEU A 32 -5.26 -5.36 3.46
N ILE A 33 -4.06 -5.14 3.99
CA ILE A 33 -2.88 -5.95 3.67
C ILE A 33 -3.02 -7.42 4.11
N TYR A 34 -3.66 -7.66 5.26
CA TYR A 34 -3.90 -9.01 5.75
C TYR A 34 -4.91 -9.73 4.86
N LYS A 35 -6.03 -9.06 4.53
CA LYS A 35 -7.04 -9.58 3.59
C LYS A 35 -6.45 -9.87 2.20
N THR A 36 -5.57 -9.00 1.71
CA THR A 36 -4.86 -9.20 0.43
C THR A 36 -4.01 -10.47 0.46
N LEU A 37 -3.19 -10.65 1.49
CA LEU A 37 -2.26 -11.79 1.58
C LEU A 37 -2.94 -13.12 1.87
N LYS A 38 -4.08 -13.12 2.58
CA LYS A 38 -4.82 -14.35 2.90
C LYS A 38 -5.84 -14.76 1.83
N GLY A 39 -5.84 -14.10 0.67
CA GLY A 39 -6.76 -14.41 -0.42
C GLY A 39 -8.22 -14.03 -0.13
N GLY A 40 -8.49 -13.31 0.96
CA GLY A 40 -9.84 -12.92 1.40
C GLY A 40 -10.44 -11.75 0.63
N MET A 41 -9.92 -11.42 -0.55
CA MET A 41 -10.34 -10.26 -1.34
C MET A 41 -10.49 -10.65 -2.80
N LEU A 42 -11.54 -10.15 -3.46
CA LEU A 42 -11.72 -10.38 -4.88
C LEU A 42 -10.70 -9.58 -5.69
N VAL A 43 -10.32 -10.11 -6.85
CA VAL A 43 -9.41 -9.42 -7.79
C VAL A 43 -9.97 -8.04 -8.19
N LYS A 44 -11.29 -7.94 -8.32
CA LYS A 44 -11.99 -6.69 -8.66
C LYS A 44 -11.77 -5.63 -7.57
N ASP A 45 -12.05 -5.97 -6.31
CA ASP A 45 -11.92 -5.05 -5.17
C ASP A 45 -10.46 -4.57 -5.02
N ARG A 46 -9.49 -5.47 -5.22
CA ARG A 46 -8.06 -5.10 -5.25
C ARG A 46 -7.75 -4.04 -6.31
N ARG A 47 -8.29 -4.20 -7.52
CA ARG A 47 -8.09 -3.23 -8.62
C ARG A 47 -8.73 -1.88 -8.31
N GLU A 48 -9.93 -1.88 -7.74
CA GLU A 48 -10.62 -0.65 -7.35
C GLU A 48 -9.82 0.13 -6.31
N ILE A 49 -9.29 -0.55 -5.31
CA ILE A 49 -8.45 0.06 -4.26
C ILE A 49 -7.14 0.60 -4.83
N GLN A 50 -6.47 -0.15 -5.73
CA GLN A 50 -5.27 0.35 -6.41
C GLN A 50 -5.54 1.60 -7.25
N ASN A 51 -6.72 1.67 -7.88
CA ASN A 51 -7.14 2.85 -8.64
C ASN A 51 -7.43 4.02 -7.71
N GLU A 52 -8.09 3.78 -6.58
CA GLU A 52 -8.33 4.82 -5.57
C GLU A 52 -7.02 5.40 -5.05
N PHE A 53 -6.05 4.58 -4.66
CA PHE A 53 -4.73 5.06 -4.21
C PHE A 53 -3.98 5.83 -5.30
N ARG A 54 -4.10 5.40 -6.56
CA ARG A 54 -3.55 6.15 -7.70
C ARG A 54 -4.21 7.51 -7.83
N ASN A 55 -5.53 7.59 -7.72
CA ASN A 55 -6.28 8.83 -7.83
C ASN A 55 -5.91 9.79 -6.70
N ARG A 56 -5.95 9.31 -5.44
CA ARG A 56 -5.59 10.11 -4.26
C ARG A 56 -4.17 10.64 -4.32
N ARG A 57 -3.21 9.84 -4.81
CA ARG A 57 -1.83 10.29 -5.05
C ARG A 57 -1.74 11.42 -6.07
N ASN A 58 -2.56 11.36 -7.12
CA ASN A 58 -2.49 12.26 -8.27
C ASN A 58 -3.42 13.46 -8.15
N THR A 59 -4.19 13.58 -7.07
CA THR A 59 -5.02 14.75 -6.80
C THR A 59 -4.16 16.02 -6.77
N PRO A 60 -4.60 17.14 -7.37
CA PRO A 60 -3.82 18.38 -7.45
C PRO A 60 -3.31 18.91 -6.10
N PHE A 61 -4.04 18.63 -5.02
CA PHE A 61 -3.74 19.10 -3.66
C PHE A 61 -3.07 18.05 -2.76
N ALA A 62 -2.69 16.89 -3.31
CA ALA A 62 -1.99 15.89 -2.52
C ALA A 62 -0.63 16.42 -2.06
N SER A 63 -0.41 16.42 -0.74
CA SER A 63 0.88 16.75 -0.15
C SER A 63 1.95 15.72 -0.54
N GLU A 64 3.23 16.10 -0.46
CA GLU A 64 4.33 15.17 -0.71
C GLU A 64 4.29 13.96 0.23
N TYR A 65 3.87 14.17 1.48
CA TYR A 65 3.64 13.10 2.45
C TYR A 65 2.58 12.11 1.96
N GLU A 66 1.40 12.59 1.55
CA GLU A 66 0.32 11.74 1.05
C GLU A 66 0.74 10.99 -0.22
N LYS A 67 1.46 11.64 -1.13
CA LYS A 67 2.01 11.00 -2.33
C LYS A 67 2.92 9.83 -1.96
N GLY A 68 3.77 10.00 -0.95
CA GLY A 68 4.62 8.95 -0.41
C GLY A 68 3.82 7.80 0.19
N PHE A 69 2.80 8.12 0.99
CA PHE A 69 1.93 7.14 1.63
C PHE A 69 1.21 6.26 0.61
N TYR A 70 0.56 6.86 -0.39
CA TYR A 70 -0.17 6.11 -1.43
C TYR A 70 0.78 5.39 -2.41
N ALA A 71 1.99 5.90 -2.64
CA ALA A 71 3.00 5.20 -3.43
C ALA A 71 3.40 3.87 -2.78
N ALA A 72 3.65 3.85 -1.47
CA ALA A 72 3.97 2.61 -0.74
C ALA A 72 2.87 1.57 -0.86
N TRP A 73 1.60 1.97 -0.72
CA TRP A 73 0.47 1.06 -0.91
C TRP A 73 0.42 0.46 -2.31
N LYS A 74 0.59 1.30 -3.34
CA LYS A 74 0.61 0.82 -4.72
C LYS A 74 1.73 -0.20 -4.95
N ASP A 75 2.93 0.08 -4.46
CA ASP A 75 4.10 -0.78 -4.67
C ASP A 75 3.93 -2.12 -3.94
N VAL A 76 3.49 -2.09 -2.67
CA VAL A 76 3.24 -3.31 -1.89
C VAL A 76 2.12 -4.15 -2.50
N LEU A 77 0.97 -3.57 -2.83
CA LEU A 77 -0.14 -4.32 -3.43
C LEU A 77 0.26 -4.97 -4.75
N ARG A 78 1.07 -4.29 -5.58
CA ARG A 78 1.59 -4.85 -6.83
C ARG A 78 2.52 -6.05 -6.61
N LEU A 79 3.40 -5.97 -5.61
CA LEU A 79 4.28 -7.08 -5.26
C LEU A 79 3.47 -8.30 -4.78
N VAL A 80 2.48 -8.07 -3.92
CA VAL A 80 1.63 -9.14 -3.40
C VAL A 80 0.78 -9.77 -4.51
N ASP A 81 0.21 -8.96 -5.42
CA ASP A 81 -0.55 -9.47 -6.57
C ASP A 81 0.30 -10.31 -7.55
N THR A 82 1.60 -10.01 -7.67
CA THR A 82 2.49 -10.78 -8.55
C THR A 82 2.77 -12.17 -7.97
N ASN A 83 2.89 -12.28 -6.65
CA ASN A 83 3.11 -13.55 -5.97
C ASN A 83 1.85 -14.43 -5.96
N LEU A 84 0.65 -13.85 -5.91
CA LEU A 84 -0.62 -14.61 -5.95
C LEU A 84 -0.94 -15.24 -7.31
N LYS A 85 -0.24 -14.88 -8.38
CA LYS A 85 -0.41 -15.47 -9.73
C LYS A 85 0.56 -16.61 -10.02
N ALA A 86 1.54 -16.82 -9.15
CA ALA A 86 2.61 -17.80 -9.33
C ALA A 86 2.30 -19.16 -8.68
N ASP A 87 1.18 -19.26 -7.97
CA ASP A 87 0.60 -20.48 -7.40
C ASP A 87 -0.67 -20.88 -8.19
#